data_AF-A0A2S3QBX9-F1
#
_entry.id   AF-A0A2S3QBX9-F1
#
_cell.length_a   1.000
_cell.length_b   1.000
_cell.length_c   1.000
_cell.angle_alpha   90.00
_cell.angle_beta   90.00
_cell.angle_gamma   90.00
#
_symmetry.space_group_name_H-M   'P 1'
#
loop_
_entity.id
_entity.type
_entity.pdbx_description
1 polymer ?
#
loop_
_entity_poly.entity_id
_entity_poly.type
_entity_poly.pdbx_seq_one_letter_code
_entity_poly.pdbx_strand_id
1 'polypeptide(L)'
;MTTYQYLVGPHIWVRQTPQWNAVIETFSLPMFSDTQRMRLMQWVDLDNRQVNWEAIHQEAVHYNAEQKILLRIAEALHSDGDCQLAELGQLSSAGRSAAIMLIGLRYR
;
A
#
# COMPACT_ATOMS: atom_id res chain seq x y z
N MET A 1 12.51 12.50 -16.47
CA MET A 1 11.65 11.81 -15.48
C MET A 1 11.43 10.40 -15.97
N THR A 2 12.02 9.43 -15.28
CA THR A 2 11.98 8.01 -15.63
C THR A 2 10.68 7.41 -15.08
N THR A 3 9.76 7.05 -15.97
CA THR A 3 8.51 6.38 -15.64
C THR A 3 8.81 4.90 -15.40
N TYR A 4 8.62 4.39 -14.19
CA TYR A 4 8.78 2.95 -13.89
C TYR A 4 7.45 2.25 -14.16
N GLN A 5 7.43 1.23 -15.00
CA GLN A 5 6.23 0.43 -15.30
C GLN A 5 6.33 -0.91 -14.57
N TYR A 6 5.41 -1.18 -13.64
CA TYR A 6 5.25 -2.51 -13.04
C TYR A 6 3.92 -3.11 -13.46
N LEU A 7 3.96 -4.39 -13.84
CA LEU A 7 2.84 -5.13 -14.40
C LEU A 7 2.07 -5.81 -13.27
N VAL A 8 0.99 -5.19 -12.82
CA VAL A 8 0.05 -5.77 -11.84
C VAL A 8 -1.23 -6.14 -12.59
N GLY A 9 -1.39 -7.41 -12.97
CA GLY A 9 -2.62 -7.89 -13.62
C GLY A 9 -2.93 -7.23 -14.99
N PRO A 10 -4.19 -7.26 -15.46
CA PRO A 10 -4.55 -6.86 -16.82
C PRO A 10 -4.46 -5.34 -16.99
N HIS A 11 -3.30 -4.87 -17.43
CA HIS A 11 -3.02 -3.59 -18.12
C HIS A 11 -3.85 -2.36 -17.70
N ILE A 12 -3.62 -1.83 -16.50
CA ILE A 12 -4.17 -0.52 -16.10
C ILE A 12 -3.04 0.52 -16.05
N TRP A 13 -3.18 1.60 -16.83
CA TRP A 13 -2.22 2.70 -16.91
C TRP A 13 -2.55 3.77 -15.85
N VAL A 14 -1.89 3.72 -14.70
CA VAL A 14 -2.06 4.75 -13.65
C VAL A 14 -0.96 5.81 -13.80
N ARG A 15 -1.34 7.10 -13.95
CA ARG A 15 -0.37 8.19 -13.83
C ARG A 15 0.14 8.24 -12.38
N GLN A 16 1.42 7.94 -12.19
CA GLN A 16 2.07 7.81 -10.89
C GLN A 16 2.14 9.15 -10.16
N THR A 17 1.32 9.31 -9.14
CA THR A 17 1.62 10.27 -8.06
C THR A 17 2.23 9.49 -6.89
N PRO A 18 3.09 10.10 -6.06
CA PRO A 18 3.68 9.41 -4.92
C PRO A 18 2.65 8.75 -4.00
N GLN A 19 1.46 9.37 -3.85
CA GLN A 19 0.32 8.82 -3.11
C GLN A 19 -0.17 7.48 -3.69
N TRP A 20 -0.32 7.39 -5.01
CA TRP A 20 -0.79 6.18 -5.68
C TRP A 20 0.27 5.08 -5.74
N ASN A 21 1.55 5.45 -5.81
CA ASN A 21 2.64 4.49 -5.72
C ASN A 21 2.62 3.77 -4.37
N ALA A 22 2.35 4.47 -3.27
CA ALA A 22 2.25 3.84 -1.95
C ALA A 22 1.16 2.74 -1.90
N VAL A 23 0.02 2.96 -2.54
CA VAL A 23 -1.09 1.99 -2.60
C VAL A 23 -0.68 0.74 -3.38
N ILE A 24 -0.23 0.92 -4.61
CA ILE A 24 0.12 -0.19 -5.51
C ILE A 24 1.30 -0.99 -4.95
N GLU A 25 2.33 -0.31 -4.46
CA GLU A 25 3.53 -0.94 -3.91
C GLU A 25 3.20 -1.73 -2.64
N THR A 26 2.35 -1.19 -1.76
CA THR A 26 1.91 -1.90 -0.56
C THR A 26 1.22 -3.22 -0.92
N PHE A 27 0.33 -3.19 -1.92
CA PHE A 27 -0.41 -4.40 -2.29
C PHE A 27 0.46 -5.41 -3.02
N SER A 28 1.50 -4.95 -3.70
CA SER A 28 2.49 -5.82 -4.34
C SER A 28 3.45 -6.52 -3.36
N LEU A 29 3.46 -6.11 -2.08
CA LEU A 29 4.36 -6.70 -1.08
C LEU A 29 4.12 -8.21 -0.94
N PRO A 30 5.20 -9.02 -0.84
CA PRO A 30 5.12 -10.48 -0.80
C PRO A 30 4.43 -11.01 0.47
N MET A 31 4.26 -10.17 1.48
CA MET A 31 3.53 -10.51 2.70
C MET A 31 2.02 -10.59 2.51
N PHE A 32 1.46 -9.99 1.46
CA PHE A 32 0.05 -10.22 1.11
C PHE A 32 -0.02 -11.43 0.17
N SER A 33 -0.88 -12.40 0.47
CA SER A 33 -1.14 -13.51 -0.45
C SER A 33 -1.95 -13.04 -1.66
N ASP A 34 -1.93 -13.78 -2.76
CA ASP A 34 -2.68 -13.42 -3.97
C ASP A 34 -4.17 -13.23 -3.68
N THR A 35 -4.75 -14.09 -2.84
CA THR A 35 -6.15 -13.96 -2.40
C THR A 35 -6.40 -12.67 -1.62
N GLN A 36 -5.50 -12.29 -0.72
CA GLN A 36 -5.61 -11.02 0.02
C GLN A 36 -5.50 -9.83 -0.92
N ARG A 37 -4.54 -9.85 -1.85
CA ARG A 37 -4.39 -8.78 -2.86
C ARG A 37 -5.64 -8.64 -3.71
N MET A 38 -6.22 -9.74 -4.19
CA MET A 38 -7.45 -9.70 -4.97
C MET A 38 -8.61 -9.08 -4.20
N ARG A 39 -8.75 -9.38 -2.90
CA ARG A 39 -9.78 -8.75 -2.05
C ARG A 39 -9.51 -7.26 -1.88
N LEU A 40 -8.29 -6.88 -1.49
CA LEU A 40 -7.89 -5.49 -1.31
C LEU A 40 -8.14 -4.64 -2.56
N MET A 41 -7.84 -5.19 -3.74
CA MET A 41 -8.04 -4.51 -5.02
C MET A 41 -9.52 -4.24 -5.36
N GLN A 42 -10.50 -4.93 -4.74
CA GLN A 42 -11.91 -4.65 -4.97
C GLN A 42 -12.34 -3.28 -4.44
N TRP A 43 -11.57 -2.70 -3.52
CA TRP A 43 -11.81 -1.40 -2.91
C TRP A 43 -10.94 -0.28 -3.49
N VAL A 44 -10.23 -0.57 -4.59
CA VAL A 44 -9.42 0.40 -5.32
C VAL A 44 -10.05 0.66 -6.68
N ASP A 45 -10.55 1.88 -6.84
CA ASP A 45 -11.03 2.40 -8.11
C ASP A 45 -9.90 3.16 -8.79
N LEU A 46 -9.25 2.52 -9.75
CA LEU A 46 -8.13 3.10 -10.50
C LEU A 46 -8.59 4.15 -11.52
N ASP A 47 -9.83 4.05 -12.01
CA ASP A 47 -10.37 4.97 -13.01
C ASP A 47 -10.72 6.32 -12.37
N ASN A 48 -11.39 6.27 -11.21
CA ASN A 48 -11.77 7.45 -10.45
C ASN A 48 -10.72 7.87 -9.42
N ARG A 49 -9.63 7.10 -9.28
CA ARG A 49 -8.58 7.30 -8.27
C ARG A 49 -9.15 7.44 -6.86
N GLN A 50 -9.91 6.44 -6.46
CA GLN A 50 -10.45 6.36 -5.11
C GLN A 50 -10.01 5.06 -4.45
N VAL A 51 -9.74 5.14 -3.15
CA VAL A 51 -9.44 3.98 -2.32
C VAL A 51 -10.38 4.01 -1.13
N ASN A 52 -11.17 2.95 -0.96
CA ASN A 52 -12.02 2.82 0.23
C ASN A 52 -11.20 2.20 1.37
N TRP A 53 -10.45 3.06 2.06
CA TRP A 53 -9.61 2.67 3.20
C TRP A 53 -10.40 2.10 4.36
N GLU A 54 -11.63 2.56 4.59
CA GLU A 54 -12.49 2.01 5.63
C GLU A 54 -12.78 0.52 5.38
N ALA A 55 -13.20 0.17 4.16
CA ALA A 55 -13.44 -1.22 3.78
C ALA A 55 -12.16 -2.07 3.82
N ILE A 56 -11.03 -1.51 3.36
CA ILE A 56 -9.72 -2.17 3.44
C ILE A 56 -9.36 -2.50 4.90
N HIS A 57 -9.53 -1.56 5.83
CA HIS A 57 -9.21 -1.79 7.24
C HIS A 57 -10.18 -2.74 7.93
N GLN A 58 -11.45 -2.74 7.53
CA GLN A 58 -12.44 -3.72 7.99
C GLN A 58 -12.04 -5.14 7.55
N GLU A 59 -11.67 -5.35 6.28
CA GLU A 59 -11.16 -6.64 5.81
C GLU A 59 -9.84 -7.00 6.51
N ALA A 60 -8.96 -6.02 6.70
CA ALA A 60 -7.66 -6.22 7.31
C ALA A 60 -7.75 -6.71 8.76
N VAL A 61 -8.90 -6.64 9.44
CA VAL A 61 -9.12 -7.27 10.76
C VAL A 61 -8.73 -8.75 10.74
N HIS A 62 -8.92 -9.44 9.60
CA HIS A 62 -8.58 -10.84 9.39
C HIS A 62 -7.10 -11.09 9.06
N TYR A 63 -6.28 -10.04 8.93
CA TYR A 63 -4.88 -10.12 8.55
C TYR A 63 -3.97 -10.08 9.78
N ASN A 64 -2.70 -10.39 9.57
CA ASN A 64 -1.72 -10.33 10.65
C ASN A 64 -1.40 -8.87 11.04
N ALA A 65 -0.76 -8.68 12.20
CA ALA A 65 -0.47 -7.35 12.73
C ALA A 65 0.43 -6.52 11.80
N GLU A 66 1.42 -7.13 11.16
CA GLU A 66 2.34 -6.43 10.25
C GLU A 66 1.62 -5.89 9.02
N GLN A 67 0.76 -6.71 8.41
CA GLN A 67 -0.07 -6.33 7.27
C GLN A 67 -0.98 -5.14 7.62
N LYS A 68 -1.59 -5.15 8.81
CA LYS A 68 -2.42 -4.03 9.30
C LYS A 68 -1.62 -2.73 9.41
N ILE A 69 -0.43 -2.79 10.01
CA ILE A 69 0.45 -1.62 10.14
C ILE A 69 0.82 -1.08 8.75
N LEU A 70 1.17 -1.94 7.81
CA LEU A 70 1.56 -1.51 6.46
C LEU A 70 0.40 -0.91 5.67
N LEU A 71 -0.82 -1.40 5.85
CA LEU A 71 -2.02 -0.78 5.27
C LEU A 71 -2.27 0.61 5.86
N ARG A 72 -2.07 0.81 7.16
CA ARG A 72 -2.15 2.15 7.79
C ARG A 72 -1.07 3.10 7.27
N ILE A 73 0.15 2.61 7.09
CA ILE A 73 1.23 3.39 6.49
C ILE A 73 0.87 3.78 5.06
N ALA A 74 0.34 2.85 4.25
CA ALA A 74 -0.10 3.12 2.89
C ALA A 74 -1.22 4.17 2.84
N GLU A 75 -2.21 4.07 3.73
CA GLU A 75 -3.28 5.07 3.86
C GLU A 75 -2.74 6.46 4.22
N ALA A 76 -1.84 6.52 5.20
CA ALA A 76 -1.22 7.79 5.61
C ALA A 76 -0.46 8.42 4.45
N LEU A 77 0.33 7.65 3.71
CA LEU A 77 1.06 8.14 2.53
C LEU A 77 0.13 8.55 1.40
N HIS A 78 -0.96 7.81 1.18
CA HIS A 78 -1.95 8.14 0.16
C HIS A 78 -2.73 9.42 0.48
N SER A 79 -3.04 9.64 1.75
CA SER A 79 -3.83 10.79 2.23
C SER A 79 -2.98 12.01 2.62
N ASP A 80 -1.69 11.99 2.27
CA ASP A 80 -0.69 12.99 2.67
C ASP A 80 -0.52 13.20 4.18
N GLY A 81 -0.97 12.25 5.00
CA GLY A 81 -0.80 12.24 6.46
C GLY A 81 0.59 11.81 6.92
N ASP A 82 0.81 11.88 8.23
CA ASP A 82 2.06 11.45 8.87
C ASP A 82 2.02 9.97 9.23
N CYS A 83 3.05 9.22 8.85
CA CYS A 83 3.22 7.86 9.31
C CYS A 83 3.68 7.86 10.78
N GLN A 84 3.00 7.11 11.63
CA GLN A 84 3.43 6.94 13.02
C GLN A 84 4.66 6.03 13.08
N LEU A 85 5.86 6.63 13.11
CA LEU A 85 7.13 5.89 13.13
C LEU A 85 7.26 4.92 14.31
N ALA A 86 6.53 5.14 15.40
CA ALA A 86 6.48 4.23 16.54
C ALA A 86 5.96 2.83 16.16
N GLU A 87 5.08 2.73 15.15
CA GLU A 87 4.53 1.45 14.69
C GLU A 87 5.58 0.60 13.96
N LEU A 88 6.64 1.21 13.41
CA LEU A 88 7.72 0.50 12.73
C LEU A 88 8.48 -0.44 13.67
N GLY A 89 8.51 -0.14 14.97
CA GLY A 89 9.15 -0.99 15.97
C GLY A 89 8.46 -2.35 16.15
N GLN A 90 7.20 -2.48 15.73
CA GLN A 90 6.41 -3.71 15.84
C GLN A 90 6.53 -4.62 14.61
N LEU A 91 7.20 -4.15 13.54
CA LEU A 91 7.39 -4.89 12.31
C LEU A 91 8.64 -5.77 12.38
N SER A 92 8.57 -6.94 11.74
CA SER A 92 9.75 -7.75 11.41
C SER A 92 10.78 -6.97 10.61
N SER A 93 11.98 -7.54 10.44
CA SER A 93 12.99 -6.94 9.55
C SER A 93 12.48 -6.73 8.12
N ALA A 94 11.69 -7.68 7.61
CA ALA A 94 11.10 -7.58 6.28
C ALA A 94 10.01 -6.50 6.24
N GLY A 95 9.12 -6.46 7.24
CA GLY A 95 8.08 -5.44 7.36
C GLY A 95 8.66 -4.03 7.49
N ARG A 96 9.72 -3.84 8.27
CA ARG A 96 10.43 -2.54 8.38
C ARG A 96 11.03 -2.11 7.06
N SER A 97 11.65 -3.04 6.32
CA SER A 97 12.23 -2.74 5.01
C SER A 97 11.15 -2.31 4.02
N ALA A 98 10.01 -3.01 4.02
CA ALA A 98 8.85 -2.63 3.21
C ALA A 98 8.31 -1.25 3.59
N ALA A 99 8.14 -0.97 4.89
CA ALA A 99 7.67 0.32 5.36
C ALA A 99 8.63 1.48 4.97
N ILE A 100 9.94 1.28 5.11
CA ILE A 100 10.95 2.25 4.69
C ILE A 100 10.90 2.49 3.18
N MET A 101 10.74 1.42 2.39
CA MET A 101 10.56 1.53 0.94
C MET A 101 9.33 2.39 0.61
N LEU A 102 8.19 2.11 1.24
CA LEU A 102 6.94 2.88 1.05
C LEU A 102 7.11 4.35 1.40
N ILE A 103 7.72 4.66 2.54
CA ILE A 103 7.99 6.04 2.95
C ILE A 103 8.95 6.72 1.95
N GLY A 104 9.98 6.01 1.50
CA GLY A 104 10.94 6.51 0.53
C GLY A 104 10.32 6.89 -0.82
N LEU A 105 9.22 6.24 -1.23
CA LEU A 105 8.50 6.57 -2.46
C LEU A 105 7.81 7.95 -2.41
N ARG A 106 7.48 8.46 -1.22
CA ARG A 106 6.87 9.78 -1.06
C ARG A 106 7.84 10.93 -1.35
N TYR A 107 9.13 10.74 -1.06
CA TYR A 107 10.15 11.79 -1.11
C TYR A 107 11.04 11.73 -2.37
N ARG A 108 10.61 10.99 -3.39
CA ARG A 108 11.27 10.92 -4.71
C ARG A 108 10.48 11.67 -5.76
#